data_AF-A0A4R6LZ49-F1
#
_entry.id   AF-A0A4R6LZ49-F1
#
_cell.length_a   1.000
_cell.length_b   1.000
_cell.length_c   1.000
_cell.angle_alpha   90.00
_cell.angle_beta   90.00
_cell.angle_gamma   90.00
#
_symmetry.space_group_name_H-M   'P 1'
#
loop_
_entity.id
_entity.type
_entity.pdbx_description
1 polymer ?
#
loop_
_entity_poly.entity_id
_entity_poly.type
_entity_poly.pdbx_seq_one_letter_code
_entity_poly.pdbx_strand_id
1 'polypeptide(L)'
;MIRKIIEFILKLFKTKSKNREELDLEKEYIENQIKKYHNLFHNYGEYPLNRKQQEAVVKNKKYNQVIAAAGTGKTTVLAYRIKYLIEEGITPERILAITYSNKAAEEMQIRLKEKFEITEVNVSTIHSFANSIVKEESDYKLSTVEPNDITNIVEAGYNKFLNSNQEFREYFYKFLSHNDDEYLNEDDFEEKTDFLAEMRSKKYETLKGEKVRSRQKKQ
;
A
#
# COMPACT_ATOMS: atom_id res chain seq x y z
N MET A 1 -38.04 29.81 3.78
CA MET A 1 -39.06 29.19 2.91
C MET A 1 -38.42 28.52 1.67
N ILE A 2 -37.58 29.23 0.90
CA ILE A 2 -36.86 28.71 -0.28
C ILE A 2 -35.98 27.48 0.02
N ARG A 3 -35.23 27.48 1.14
CA ARG A 3 -34.36 26.34 1.53
C ARG A 3 -35.13 25.04 1.76
N LYS A 4 -36.35 25.11 2.33
CA LYS A 4 -37.23 23.94 2.52
C LYS A 4 -37.81 23.44 1.20
N ILE A 5 -38.06 24.34 0.24
CA ILE A 5 -38.51 23.97 -1.12
C ILE A 5 -37.37 23.30 -1.89
N ILE A 6 -36.15 23.82 -1.81
CA ILE A 6 -34.96 23.20 -2.41
C ILE A 6 -34.67 21.84 -1.79
N GLU A 7 -34.73 21.71 -0.46
CA GLU A 7 -34.58 20.40 0.20
C GLU A 7 -35.69 19.42 -0.16
N PHE A 8 -36.93 19.90 -0.33
CA PHE A 8 -38.04 19.05 -0.77
C PHE A 8 -37.91 18.63 -2.24
N ILE A 9 -37.42 19.51 -3.12
CA ILE A 9 -37.11 19.18 -4.52
C ILE A 9 -35.93 18.20 -4.59
N LEU A 10 -34.86 18.44 -3.84
CA LEU A 10 -33.71 17.51 -3.74
C LEU A 10 -34.11 16.17 -3.11
N LYS A 11 -35.03 16.18 -2.15
CA LYS A 11 -35.62 14.96 -1.59
C LYS A 11 -36.49 14.28 -2.64
N LEU A 12 -37.32 14.99 -3.41
CA LEU A 12 -38.06 14.40 -4.53
C LEU A 12 -37.11 13.81 -5.59
N PHE A 13 -36.02 14.47 -5.94
CA PHE A 13 -34.97 13.94 -6.83
C PHE A 13 -34.21 12.75 -6.25
N LYS A 14 -33.96 12.72 -4.94
CA LYS A 14 -33.30 11.59 -4.26
C LYS A 14 -34.24 10.41 -3.97
N THR A 15 -35.56 10.65 -3.88
CA THR A 15 -36.54 9.66 -3.39
C THR A 15 -37.47 9.14 -4.50
N LYS A 16 -37.61 9.83 -5.64
CA LYS A 16 -38.28 9.29 -6.83
C LYS A 16 -37.26 8.69 -7.81
N SER A 17 -37.24 7.35 -7.85
CA SER A 17 -36.80 6.54 -9.00
C SER A 17 -35.30 6.55 -9.36
N LYS A 18 -34.49 5.93 -8.51
CA LYS A 18 -33.76 4.75 -9.01
C LYS A 18 -34.75 3.60 -8.87
N ASN A 19 -34.95 2.73 -9.88
CA ASN A 19 -35.20 1.28 -9.65
C ASN A 19 -35.72 0.47 -10.86
N ARG A 20 -36.19 1.06 -11.97
CA ARG A 20 -36.51 0.26 -13.18
C ARG A 20 -35.95 0.84 -14.47
N GLU A 21 -36.34 2.04 -14.87
CA GLU A 21 -35.90 2.62 -16.14
C GLU A 21 -34.37 2.76 -16.24
N GLU A 22 -33.69 3.27 -15.20
CA GLU A 22 -32.21 3.35 -15.18
C GLU A 22 -31.54 1.97 -15.22
N LEU A 23 -32.17 0.95 -14.62
CA LEU A 23 -31.69 -0.44 -14.65
C LEU A 23 -31.91 -1.07 -16.02
N ASP A 24 -33.00 -0.75 -16.69
CA ASP A 24 -33.31 -1.25 -18.02
C ASP A 24 -32.43 -0.59 -19.07
N LEU A 25 -32.17 0.72 -18.96
CA LEU A 25 -31.18 1.44 -19.77
C LEU A 25 -29.75 0.91 -19.54
N GLU A 26 -29.36 0.61 -18.30
CA GLU A 26 -28.05 0.02 -18.00
C GLU A 26 -27.93 -1.38 -18.63
N LYS A 27 -28.95 -2.22 -18.50
CA LYS A 27 -28.97 -3.55 -19.13
C LYS A 27 -28.89 -3.44 -20.65
N GLU A 28 -29.69 -2.57 -21.26
CA GLU A 28 -29.67 -2.34 -22.70
C GLU A 28 -28.29 -1.85 -23.17
N TYR A 29 -27.69 -0.89 -22.45
CA TYR A 29 -26.34 -0.44 -22.72
C TYR A 29 -25.34 -1.60 -22.64
N ILE A 30 -25.38 -2.40 -21.57
CA ILE A 30 -24.48 -3.55 -21.40
C ILE A 30 -24.64 -4.56 -22.55
N GLU A 31 -25.87 -4.90 -22.95
CA GLU A 31 -26.13 -5.80 -24.07
C GLU A 31 -25.56 -5.26 -25.38
N ASN A 32 -25.78 -3.98 -25.65
CA ASN A 32 -25.29 -3.32 -26.86
C ASN A 32 -23.76 -3.28 -26.88
N GLN A 33 -23.11 -3.02 -25.74
CA GLN A 33 -21.65 -3.05 -25.63
C GLN A 33 -21.09 -4.46 -25.81
N ILE A 34 -21.72 -5.48 -25.22
CA ILE A 34 -21.27 -6.88 -25.37
C ILE A 34 -21.37 -7.32 -26.83
N LYS A 35 -22.43 -6.91 -27.54
CA LYS A 35 -22.57 -7.17 -28.98
C LYS A 35 -21.53 -6.40 -29.81
N LYS A 36 -21.36 -5.10 -29.55
CA LYS A 36 -20.39 -4.24 -30.25
C LYS A 36 -18.96 -4.79 -30.13
N TYR A 37 -18.60 -5.28 -28.95
CA TYR A 37 -17.26 -5.76 -28.62
C TYR A 37 -17.16 -7.30 -28.60
N HIS A 38 -17.98 -7.98 -29.41
CA HIS A 38 -18.00 -9.45 -29.44
C HIS A 38 -16.61 -10.07 -29.64
N ASN A 39 -15.82 -9.54 -30.58
CA ASN A 39 -14.48 -10.05 -30.91
C ASN A 39 -13.50 -9.91 -29.74
N LEU A 40 -13.60 -8.82 -28.96
CA LEU A 40 -12.80 -8.63 -27.76
C LEU A 40 -13.00 -9.81 -26.79
N PHE A 41 -14.23 -10.27 -26.61
CA PHE A 41 -14.55 -11.31 -25.63
C PHE A 41 -14.25 -12.75 -26.07
N HIS A 42 -14.06 -12.99 -27.36
CA HIS A 42 -13.92 -14.34 -27.93
C HIS A 42 -12.55 -14.65 -28.52
N ASN A 43 -11.77 -13.63 -28.93
CA ASN A 43 -10.61 -13.87 -29.79
C ASN A 43 -9.25 -13.79 -29.07
N TYR A 44 -9.22 -13.33 -27.82
CA TYR A 44 -7.96 -13.02 -27.12
C TYR A 44 -7.55 -14.04 -26.04
N GLY A 45 -8.41 -15.01 -25.70
CA GLY A 45 -8.12 -16.00 -24.65
C GLY A 45 -8.33 -17.43 -25.15
N GLU A 46 -7.78 -18.40 -24.43
CA GLU A 46 -8.03 -19.83 -24.67
C GLU A 46 -9.53 -20.16 -24.61
N TYR A 47 -10.25 -19.46 -23.72
CA TYR A 47 -11.70 -19.52 -23.59
C TYR A 47 -12.30 -18.12 -23.63
N PRO A 48 -13.48 -17.95 -24.27
CA PRO A 48 -14.23 -16.71 -24.20
C PRO A 48 -14.59 -16.29 -22.77
N LEU A 49 -14.69 -14.97 -22.54
CA LEU A 49 -15.19 -14.48 -21.26
C LEU A 49 -16.64 -14.90 -21.06
N ASN A 50 -16.98 -15.38 -19.86
CA ASN A 50 -18.37 -15.67 -19.54
C ASN A 50 -19.19 -14.38 -19.38
N ARG A 51 -20.52 -14.52 -19.37
CA ARG A 51 -21.43 -13.37 -19.33
C ARG A 51 -21.14 -12.39 -18.19
N LYS A 52 -20.91 -12.87 -16.96
CA LYS A 52 -20.63 -11.99 -15.80
C LYS A 52 -19.30 -11.24 -15.95
N GLN A 53 -18.30 -11.88 -16.56
CA GLN A 53 -17.01 -11.25 -16.86
C GLN A 53 -17.15 -10.18 -17.95
N GLN A 54 -17.91 -10.47 -19.02
CA GLN A 54 -18.21 -9.49 -20.07
C GLN A 54 -18.94 -8.27 -19.49
N GLU A 55 -19.97 -8.49 -18.66
CA GLU A 55 -20.68 -7.41 -17.96
C GLU A 55 -19.74 -6.57 -17.10
N ALA A 56 -18.85 -7.20 -16.33
CA ALA A 56 -17.85 -6.50 -15.53
C ALA A 56 -16.90 -5.64 -16.38
N VAL A 57 -16.58 -6.09 -17.61
CA VAL A 57 -15.73 -5.35 -18.56
C VAL A 57 -16.46 -4.16 -19.17
N VAL A 58 -17.74 -4.24 -19.52
CA VAL A 58 -18.41 -3.14 -20.24
C VAL A 58 -19.12 -2.14 -19.34
N LYS A 59 -19.43 -2.51 -18.10
CA LYS A 59 -20.24 -1.69 -17.19
C LYS A 59 -19.65 -0.29 -17.01
N ASN A 60 -20.38 0.71 -17.50
CA ASN A 60 -19.95 2.11 -17.52
C ASN A 60 -20.57 2.89 -16.36
N LYS A 61 -20.04 2.66 -15.16
CA LYS A 61 -20.39 3.42 -13.95
C LYS A 61 -19.16 4.08 -13.38
N LYS A 62 -19.37 5.22 -12.72
CA LYS A 62 -18.32 5.94 -11.96
C LYS A 62 -17.63 5.02 -10.95
N TYR A 63 -18.39 4.12 -10.31
CA TYR A 63 -17.87 3.11 -9.40
C TYR A 63 -18.37 1.73 -9.84
N ASN A 64 -17.44 0.82 -10.08
CA ASN A 64 -17.74 -0.56 -10.48
C ASN A 64 -16.93 -1.52 -9.59
N GLN A 65 -17.62 -2.19 -8.67
CA GLN A 65 -17.00 -3.19 -7.78
C GLN A 65 -17.24 -4.60 -8.34
N VAL A 66 -16.15 -5.35 -8.52
CA VAL A 66 -16.19 -6.74 -8.98
C VAL A 66 -15.78 -7.65 -7.84
N ILE A 67 -16.73 -8.44 -7.34
CA ILE A 67 -16.50 -9.44 -6.28
C ILE A 67 -16.47 -10.82 -6.91
N ALA A 68 -15.40 -11.57 -6.69
CA ALA A 68 -15.28 -12.93 -7.23
C ALA A 68 -14.35 -13.81 -6.38
N ALA A 69 -14.58 -15.13 -6.40
CA ALA A 69 -13.75 -16.11 -5.71
C ALA A 69 -12.32 -16.19 -6.30
N ALA A 70 -11.39 -16.82 -5.59
CA ALA A 70 -10.05 -17.08 -6.14
C ALA A 70 -10.15 -17.91 -7.44
N GLY A 71 -9.24 -17.70 -8.39
CA GLY A 71 -9.21 -18.45 -9.66
C GLY A 71 -10.25 -18.05 -10.71
N THR A 72 -11.21 -17.16 -10.42
CA THR A 72 -12.29 -16.81 -11.38
C THR A 72 -11.90 -15.79 -12.46
N GLY A 73 -10.60 -15.53 -12.65
CA GLY A 73 -10.11 -14.60 -13.68
C GLY A 73 -10.29 -13.11 -13.37
N LYS A 74 -10.29 -12.68 -12.10
CA LYS A 74 -10.37 -11.25 -11.72
C LYS A 74 -9.35 -10.37 -12.46
N THR A 75 -8.10 -10.82 -12.47
CA THR A 75 -6.98 -10.15 -13.13
C THR A 75 -7.17 -10.11 -14.64
N THR A 76 -7.69 -11.18 -15.23
CA THR A 76 -8.05 -11.26 -16.64
C THR A 76 -9.14 -10.24 -17.00
N VAL A 77 -10.21 -10.17 -16.20
CA VAL A 77 -11.30 -9.19 -16.38
C VAL A 77 -10.76 -7.76 -16.33
N LEU A 78 -9.84 -7.46 -15.41
CA LEU A 78 -9.24 -6.12 -15.32
C LEU A 78 -8.45 -5.76 -16.58
N ALA A 79 -7.67 -6.69 -17.14
CA ALA A 79 -6.94 -6.49 -18.39
C ALA A 79 -7.88 -6.24 -19.58
N TYR A 80 -8.97 -7.00 -19.69
CA TYR A 80 -10.01 -6.77 -20.71
C TYR A 80 -10.72 -5.43 -20.52
N ARG A 81 -10.95 -4.98 -19.28
CA ARG A 81 -11.51 -3.65 -19.01
C ARG A 81 -10.62 -2.54 -19.53
N ILE A 82 -9.30 -2.66 -19.34
CA ILE A 82 -8.33 -1.69 -19.85
C ILE A 82 -8.39 -1.65 -21.39
N LYS A 83 -8.32 -2.81 -22.05
CA LYS A 83 -8.44 -2.89 -23.52
C LYS A 83 -9.75 -2.29 -24.03
N TYR A 84 -10.88 -2.63 -23.40
CA TYR A 84 -12.19 -2.07 -23.73
C TYR A 84 -12.22 -0.54 -23.63
N LEU A 85 -11.67 0.03 -22.55
CA LEU A 85 -11.62 1.49 -22.38
C LEU A 85 -10.81 2.16 -23.50
N ILE A 86 -9.70 1.54 -23.91
CA ILE A 86 -8.88 2.04 -25.02
C ILE A 86 -9.65 1.97 -26.35
N GLU A 87 -10.38 0.88 -26.61
CA GLU A 87 -11.23 0.77 -27.81
C GLU A 87 -12.41 1.75 -27.82
N GLU A 88 -12.92 2.15 -26.66
CA GLU A 88 -13.89 3.25 -26.50
C GLU A 88 -13.25 4.65 -26.66
N GLY A 89 -11.95 4.73 -26.95
CA GLY A 89 -11.24 5.98 -27.25
C GLY A 89 -10.57 6.65 -26.05
N ILE A 90 -10.43 5.96 -24.91
CA ILE A 90 -9.64 6.47 -23.78
C ILE A 90 -8.16 6.27 -24.08
N THR A 91 -7.44 7.39 -24.13
CA THR A 91 -5.97 7.41 -24.24
C THR A 91 -5.33 6.56 -23.12
N PRO A 92 -4.47 5.57 -23.45
CA PRO A 92 -3.88 4.63 -22.48
C PRO A 92 -3.22 5.30 -21.26
N GLU A 93 -2.54 6.43 -21.47
CA GLU A 93 -1.84 7.20 -20.44
C GLU A 93 -2.79 7.80 -19.39
N ARG A 94 -4.09 7.90 -19.70
CA ARG A 94 -5.14 8.33 -18.76
C ARG A 94 -5.68 7.18 -17.91
N ILE A 95 -5.20 5.96 -18.12
CA ILE A 95 -5.60 4.76 -17.38
C ILE A 95 -4.49 4.43 -16.37
N LEU A 96 -4.90 4.30 -15.11
CA LEU A 96 -4.03 3.90 -14.01
C LEU A 96 -4.53 2.59 -13.41
N ALA A 97 -3.67 1.57 -13.40
CA ALA A 97 -3.92 0.30 -12.73
C ALA A 97 -2.98 0.17 -11.52
N ILE A 98 -3.55 0.09 -10.32
CA ILE A 98 -2.79 0.03 -9.07
C ILE A 98 -2.97 -1.34 -8.39
N THR A 99 -1.90 -1.86 -7.82
CA THR A 99 -1.91 -3.08 -6.99
C THR A 99 -1.03 -2.92 -5.74
N TYR A 100 -1.02 -3.94 -4.88
CA TYR A 100 -0.24 -3.94 -3.64
C TYR A 100 1.22 -4.38 -3.80
N SER A 101 1.53 -5.26 -4.75
CA SER A 101 2.87 -5.85 -4.90
C SER A 101 3.48 -5.60 -6.28
N ASN A 102 4.81 -5.47 -6.33
CA ASN A 102 5.54 -5.28 -7.59
C ASN A 102 5.28 -6.44 -8.56
N LYS A 103 5.30 -7.68 -8.05
CA LYS A 103 5.00 -8.88 -8.83
C LYS A 103 3.63 -8.82 -9.52
N ALA A 104 2.58 -8.38 -8.82
CA ALA A 104 1.25 -8.26 -9.43
C ALA A 104 1.18 -7.14 -10.48
N ALA A 105 1.98 -6.07 -10.32
CA ALA A 105 2.06 -4.98 -11.28
C ALA A 105 2.75 -5.46 -12.56
N GLU A 106 3.90 -6.14 -12.41
CA GLU A 106 4.65 -6.75 -13.51
C GLU A 106 3.79 -7.78 -14.27
N GLU A 107 3.11 -8.69 -13.55
CA GLU A 107 2.21 -9.67 -14.17
C GLU A 107 1.06 -8.99 -14.94
N MET A 108 0.56 -7.84 -14.48
CA MET A 108 -0.47 -7.09 -15.19
C MET A 108 0.10 -6.39 -16.44
N GLN A 109 1.28 -5.80 -16.35
CA GLN A 109 1.97 -5.21 -17.52
C GLN A 109 2.26 -6.25 -18.59
N ILE A 110 2.84 -7.39 -18.21
CA ILE A 110 3.14 -8.51 -19.11
C ILE A 110 1.84 -8.99 -19.77
N ARG A 111 0.78 -9.17 -18.99
CA ARG A 111 -0.53 -9.59 -19.52
C ARG A 111 -1.11 -8.60 -20.52
N LEU A 112 -1.01 -7.29 -20.28
CA LEU A 112 -1.48 -6.27 -21.22
C LEU A 112 -0.66 -6.29 -22.52
N LYS A 113 0.66 -6.41 -22.40
CA LYS A 113 1.58 -6.46 -23.53
C LYS A 113 1.38 -7.72 -24.37
N GLU A 114 1.46 -8.90 -23.78
CA GLU A 114 1.40 -10.17 -24.51
C GLU A 114 0.02 -10.43 -25.12
N LYS A 115 -1.04 -9.99 -24.44
CA LYS A 115 -2.40 -10.29 -24.87
C LYS A 115 -2.98 -9.26 -25.83
N PHE A 116 -2.62 -8.00 -25.66
CA PHE A 116 -3.26 -6.89 -26.36
C PHE A 116 -2.30 -5.89 -26.98
N GLU A 117 -0.98 -6.14 -26.89
CA GLU A 117 0.08 -5.25 -27.37
C GLU A 117 0.02 -3.84 -26.75
N ILE A 118 -0.53 -3.73 -25.53
CA ILE A 118 -0.64 -2.47 -24.80
C ILE A 118 0.57 -2.32 -23.88
N THR A 119 1.29 -1.19 -23.98
CA THR A 119 2.47 -0.90 -23.15
C THR A 119 2.44 0.47 -22.46
N GLU A 120 1.52 1.33 -22.87
CA GLU A 120 1.46 2.75 -22.52
C GLU A 120 0.64 3.03 -21.23
N VAL A 121 -0.09 2.03 -20.74
CA VAL A 121 -0.91 2.14 -19.52
C VAL A 121 -0.01 2.19 -18.28
N ASN A 122 -0.26 3.14 -17.38
CA ASN A 122 0.44 3.19 -16.10
C ASN A 122 -0.06 2.06 -15.19
N VAL A 123 0.79 1.06 -14.99
CA VAL A 123 0.56 -0.03 -14.05
C VAL A 123 1.62 0.03 -12.97
N SER A 124 1.22 0.22 -11.71
CA SER A 124 2.15 0.46 -10.60
C SER A 124 1.62 -0.08 -9.28
N THR A 125 2.47 -0.11 -8.25
CA THR A 125 2.01 -0.30 -6.88
C THR A 125 1.51 1.02 -6.30
N ILE A 126 0.74 0.97 -5.21
CA ILE A 126 0.31 2.17 -4.47
C ILE A 126 1.52 3.05 -4.12
N HIS A 127 2.59 2.44 -3.60
CA HIS A 127 3.80 3.15 -3.18
C HIS A 127 4.56 3.76 -4.38
N SER A 128 4.72 3.00 -5.47
CA SER A 128 5.40 3.50 -6.67
C SER A 128 4.65 4.68 -7.29
N PHE A 129 3.31 4.61 -7.33
CA PHE A 129 2.48 5.71 -7.83
C PHE A 129 2.53 6.94 -6.90
N ALA A 130 2.46 6.76 -5.59
CA ALA A 130 2.61 7.86 -4.65
C ALA A 130 3.98 8.55 -4.78
N ASN A 131 5.05 7.76 -4.92
CA ASN A 131 6.40 8.27 -5.13
C ASN A 131 6.54 9.03 -6.46
N SER A 132 5.84 8.62 -7.52
CA SER A 132 5.88 9.37 -8.79
C SER A 132 5.24 10.74 -8.67
N ILE A 133 4.12 10.86 -7.93
CA ILE A 133 3.48 12.16 -7.66
C ILE A 133 4.43 13.08 -6.89
N VAL A 134 5.09 12.57 -5.84
CA VAL A 134 6.00 13.40 -5.02
C VAL A 134 7.20 13.90 -5.80
N LYS A 135 7.73 13.07 -6.71
CA LYS A 135 8.84 13.45 -7.61
C LYS A 135 8.44 14.48 -8.66
N GLU A 136 7.18 14.49 -9.08
CA GLU A 136 6.66 15.47 -10.04
C GLU A 136 6.48 16.85 -9.38
N GLU A 137 6.07 16.87 -8.12
CA GLU A 137 5.80 18.10 -7.36
C GLU A 137 7.03 18.65 -6.59
N SER A 138 8.09 17.86 -6.44
CA SER A 138 9.28 18.26 -5.67
C SER A 138 10.55 17.57 -6.13
N ASP A 139 11.69 18.25 -5.99
CA ASP A 139 13.03 17.65 -6.16
C ASP A 139 13.39 16.69 -4.99
N TYR A 140 12.47 16.47 -4.05
CA TYR A 140 12.72 15.68 -2.86
C TYR A 140 12.65 14.18 -3.20
N LYS A 141 13.79 13.50 -3.13
CA LYS A 141 13.83 12.04 -3.21
C LYS A 141 13.36 11.47 -1.87
N LEU A 142 12.16 10.87 -1.85
CA LEU A 142 11.77 10.00 -0.75
C LEU A 142 12.73 8.79 -0.72
N SER A 143 13.60 8.72 0.28
CA SER A 143 14.33 7.50 0.59
C SER A 143 13.36 6.55 1.29
N THR A 144 13.03 5.43 0.64
CA THR A 144 12.51 4.26 1.34
C THR A 144 13.65 3.76 2.23
N VAL A 145 13.63 4.11 3.51
CA VAL A 145 14.64 3.64 4.46
C VAL A 145 14.28 2.21 4.82
N GLU A 146 15.06 1.24 4.33
CA GLU A 146 14.94 -0.14 4.80
C GLU A 146 15.44 -0.23 6.25
N PRO A 147 14.99 -1.20 7.07
CA PRO A 147 15.46 -1.33 8.45
C PRO A 147 16.99 -1.38 8.58
N ASN A 148 17.68 -2.02 7.63
CA ASN A 148 19.14 -2.07 7.60
C ASN A 148 19.78 -0.72 7.25
N ASP A 149 19.08 0.15 6.50
CA ASP A 149 19.57 1.49 6.20
C ASP A 149 19.61 2.35 7.46
N ILE A 150 18.70 2.13 8.41
CA ILE A 150 18.75 2.80 9.72
C ILE A 150 20.03 2.41 10.46
N THR A 151 20.34 1.12 10.52
CA THR A 151 21.56 0.62 11.16
C THR A 151 22.80 1.23 10.52
N ASN A 152 22.87 1.23 9.18
CA ASN A 152 24.00 1.79 8.44
C ASN A 152 24.13 3.32 8.64
N ILE A 153 23.01 4.05 8.68
CA ILE A 153 23.00 5.51 8.93
C ILE A 153 23.46 5.81 10.36
N VAL A 154 22.97 5.04 11.33
CA VAL A 154 23.37 5.16 12.74
C VAL A 154 24.85 4.83 12.89
N GLU A 155 25.33 3.76 12.28
CA GLU A 155 26.74 3.34 12.32
C GLU A 155 27.66 4.35 11.63
N ALA A 156 27.27 4.89 10.48
CA ALA A 156 28.02 5.93 9.78
C ALA A 156 28.08 7.23 10.60
N GLY A 157 26.95 7.63 11.19
CA GLY A 157 26.88 8.78 12.10
C GLY A 157 27.76 8.56 13.34
N TYR A 158 27.61 7.41 13.99
CA TYR A 158 28.38 6.97 15.15
C TYR A 158 29.89 7.04 14.89
N ASN A 159 30.37 6.39 13.83
CA ASN A 159 31.79 6.37 13.50
C ASN A 159 32.33 7.76 13.16
N LYS A 160 31.55 8.58 12.47
CA LYS A 160 31.94 9.96 12.15
C LYS A 160 32.05 10.81 13.40
N PHE A 161 31.04 10.81 14.27
CA PHE A 161 31.02 11.67 15.47
C PHE A 161 32.02 11.20 16.52
N LEU A 162 32.19 9.90 16.73
CA LEU A 162 33.25 9.40 17.61
C LEU A 162 34.61 9.91 17.15
N ASN A 163 34.95 9.75 15.88
CA ASN A 163 36.29 10.08 15.39
C ASN A 163 36.56 11.58 15.31
N SER A 164 35.56 12.40 15.03
CA SER A 164 35.73 13.84 14.75
C SER A 164 35.35 14.79 15.89
N ASN A 165 34.62 14.34 16.91
CA ASN A 165 34.14 15.19 17.99
C ASN A 165 34.53 14.61 19.36
N GLN A 166 35.50 15.26 20.01
CA GLN A 166 36.02 14.84 21.32
C GLN A 166 34.95 14.93 22.42
N GLU A 167 34.16 16.00 22.46
CA GLU A 167 33.11 16.20 23.45
C GLU A 167 32.02 15.12 23.33
N PHE A 168 31.58 14.84 22.10
CA PHE A 168 30.65 13.73 21.85
C PHE A 168 31.23 12.39 22.30
N ARG A 169 32.50 12.12 21.97
CA ARG A 169 33.19 10.88 22.37
C ARG A 169 33.23 10.71 23.89
N GLU A 170 33.56 11.76 24.63
CA GLU A 170 33.60 11.75 26.09
C GLU A 170 32.20 11.51 26.70
N TYR A 171 31.17 12.22 26.24
CA TYR A 171 29.80 12.00 26.70
C TYR A 171 29.26 10.63 26.29
N PHE A 172 29.64 10.12 25.12
CA PHE A 172 29.23 8.82 24.64
C PHE A 172 29.87 7.69 25.45
N TYR A 173 31.17 7.76 25.78
CA TYR A 173 31.79 6.81 26.69
C TYR A 173 31.24 6.92 28.10
N LYS A 174 30.90 8.13 28.56
CA LYS A 174 30.19 8.31 29.83
C LYS A 174 28.81 7.65 29.76
N PHE A 175 28.07 7.82 28.67
CA PHE A 175 26.79 7.16 28.45
C PHE A 175 26.93 5.64 28.42
N LEU A 176 27.91 5.09 27.69
CA LEU A 176 28.15 3.65 27.63
C LEU A 176 28.55 3.10 29.00
N SER A 177 29.56 3.66 29.66
CA SER A 177 29.96 3.22 31.02
C SER A 177 28.82 3.32 32.03
N HIS A 178 27.91 4.28 31.88
CA HIS A 178 26.70 4.34 32.70
C HIS A 178 25.65 3.33 32.29
N ASN A 179 25.55 2.92 31.01
CA ASN A 179 24.51 2.03 30.49
C ASN A 179 24.99 0.61 30.16
N ASP A 180 26.25 0.29 30.45
CA ASP A 180 26.88 -1.02 30.40
C ASP A 180 26.40 -1.86 31.60
N ASP A 181 25.08 -1.98 31.72
CA ASP A 181 24.49 -2.97 32.59
C ASP A 181 24.79 -4.33 31.93
N GLU A 182 25.49 -5.23 32.62
CA GLU A 182 25.56 -6.65 32.22
C GLU A 182 24.12 -7.13 31.96
N TYR A 183 23.80 -7.38 30.69
CA TYR A 183 22.53 -7.96 30.30
C TYR A 183 22.59 -9.44 30.64
N LEU A 184 21.99 -9.79 31.78
CA LEU A 184 21.71 -11.17 32.12
C LEU A 184 20.51 -11.62 31.29
N ASN A 185 20.68 -12.61 30.43
CA ASN A 185 19.55 -13.32 29.86
C ASN A 185 19.07 -14.38 30.85
N GLU A 186 17.76 -14.62 30.87
CA GLU A 186 17.19 -15.72 31.68
C GLU A 186 17.78 -17.08 31.25
N ASP A 187 18.13 -17.21 29.96
CA ASP A 187 18.76 -18.39 29.37
C ASP A 187 20.20 -18.65 29.84
N ASP A 188 20.83 -17.67 30.50
CA ASP A 188 22.17 -17.82 31.08
C ASP A 188 22.14 -18.54 32.45
N PHE A 189 20.96 -18.90 32.96
CA PHE A 189 20.75 -19.51 34.28
C PHE A 189 20.01 -20.86 34.17
N GLU A 190 20.42 -21.86 34.95
CA GLU A 190 19.75 -23.17 34.99
C GLU A 190 18.35 -23.09 35.63
N GLU A 191 18.18 -22.23 36.64
CA GLU A 191 16.89 -21.99 37.29
C GLU A 191 16.47 -20.51 37.26
N LYS A 192 15.19 -20.27 36.97
CA LYS A 192 14.56 -18.94 37.00
C LYS A 192 14.70 -18.23 38.35
N THR A 193 14.75 -18.99 39.43
CA THR A 193 14.93 -18.52 40.81
C THR A 193 16.27 -17.82 41.00
N ASP A 194 17.34 -18.33 40.37
CA ASP A 194 18.68 -17.76 40.45
C ASP A 194 18.80 -16.48 39.62
N PHE A 195 18.23 -16.47 38.41
CA PHE A 195 18.11 -15.25 37.59
C PHE A 195 17.39 -14.13 38.35
N LEU A 196 16.28 -14.44 39.03
CA LEU A 196 15.52 -13.46 39.80
C LEU A 196 16.26 -12.98 41.06
N ALA A 197 17.07 -13.84 41.69
CA ALA A 197 17.90 -13.47 42.83
C ALA A 197 19.01 -12.49 42.40
N GLU A 198 19.66 -12.76 41.27
CA GLU A 198 20.72 -11.92 40.72
C GLU A 198 20.19 -10.57 40.19
N MET A 199 19.03 -10.58 39.53
CA MET A 199 18.35 -9.34 39.13
C MET A 199 17.96 -8.44 40.31
N ARG A 200 17.70 -9.04 41.50
CA ARG A 200 17.38 -8.29 42.73
C ARG A 200 18.62 -7.82 43.49
N SER A 201 19.77 -8.46 43.29
CA SER A 201 21.03 -8.08 43.93
C SER A 201 21.70 -6.88 43.22
N LYS A 202 21.44 -6.70 41.92
CA LYS A 202 21.96 -5.58 41.13
C LYS A 202 21.55 -4.21 41.68
N LYS A 203 22.54 -3.36 41.91
CA LYS A 203 22.38 -1.95 42.27
C LYS A 203 22.71 -1.10 41.04
N TYR A 204 21.85 -0.15 40.72
CA TYR A 204 22.00 0.74 39.57
C TYR A 204 22.47 2.13 40.03
N GLU A 205 23.13 2.89 39.17
CA GLU A 205 23.63 4.23 39.46
C GLU A 205 23.16 5.22 38.38
N THR A 206 22.68 6.40 38.80
CA THR A 206 22.23 7.46 37.89
C THR A 206 23.41 8.22 37.27
N LEU A 207 23.17 9.04 36.22
CA LEU A 207 24.18 9.91 35.60
C LEU A 207 24.84 10.91 36.56
N LYS A 208 24.26 11.12 37.75
CA LYS A 208 24.76 12.00 38.82
C LYS A 208 25.51 11.24 39.93
N GLY A 209 25.64 9.92 39.82
CA GLY A 209 26.33 9.08 40.80
C GLY A 209 25.46 8.60 41.97
N GLU A 210 24.13 8.67 41.85
CA GLU A 210 23.22 8.26 42.92
C GLU A 210 22.82 6.79 42.77
N LYS A 211 22.93 6.01 43.86
CA LYS A 211 22.56 4.59 43.86
C LYS A 211 21.04 4.42 43.93
N VAL A 212 20.48 3.72 42.94
CA VAL A 212 19.04 3.45 42.80
C VAL A 212 18.73 1.95 42.76
N ARG A 213 17.56 1.58 43.31
CA ARG A 213 17.11 0.19 43.49
C ARG A 213 16.46 -0.44 42.25
N SER A 214 16.24 0.33 41.19
CA SER A 214 15.65 -0.19 39.96
C SER A 214 16.19 0.52 38.74
N ARG A 215 16.34 -0.23 37.64
CA ARG A 215 16.80 0.27 36.35
C ARG A 215 15.92 1.39 35.79
N GLN A 216 14.61 1.34 36.03
CA GLN A 216 13.65 2.38 35.63
C GLN A 216 13.94 3.74 36.27
N LYS A 217 14.60 3.76 37.43
CA LYS A 217 14.96 4.99 38.17
C LYS A 217 16.36 5.51 37.83
N LYS A 218 17.02 4.93 36.82
CA LYS A 218 18.36 5.30 36.35
C LYS A 218 18.37 6.56 35.47
N GLN A 219 17.22 6.92 34.89
CA GLN A 219 17.04 8.08 33.99
C GLN A 219 17.30 9.42 34.69
#